data_AF-A0A7Y3JEH9-F1
#
_entry.id   AF-A0A7Y3JEH9-F1
#
_cell.length_a   1.000
_cell.length_b   1.000
_cell.length_c   1.000
_cell.angle_alpha   90.00
_cell.angle_beta   90.00
_cell.angle_gamma   90.00
#
_symmetry.space_group_name_H-M   'P 1'
#
loop_
_entity.id
_entity.type
_entity.pdbx_description
1 polymer ?
#
loop_
_entity_poly.entity_id
_entity_poly.type
_entity_poly.pdbx_seq_one_letter_code
_entity_poly.pdbx_strand_id
1 'polypeptide(L)'
;MIIVTGFHLLRAALLLPFLAWMLLSGTALAQSVYRCGSTYSQAPCPQGKPVNVVDPRNPAQVQQALAQTARDQDLADQLHRENAEREAARRKVLKQEALLARKNALAQQRAWLRQERARRAARQHDTRKVVSGSPAS
;
A
#
# COMPACT_ATOMS: atom_id res chain seq x y z
N MET A 1 -35.78 -36.24 -13.97
CA MET A 1 -35.27 -35.85 -12.64
C MET A 1 -34.67 -37.00 -11.81
N ILE A 2 -34.48 -38.21 -12.37
CA ILE A 2 -33.93 -39.38 -11.62
C ILE A 2 -32.41 -39.54 -11.83
N ILE A 3 -31.85 -38.97 -12.89
CA ILE A 3 -30.42 -39.10 -13.24
C ILE A 3 -29.53 -38.17 -12.38
N VAL A 4 -30.07 -37.03 -11.95
CA VAL A 4 -29.34 -36.02 -11.15
C VAL A 4 -29.09 -36.53 -9.71
N THR A 5 -30.06 -37.24 -9.12
CA THR A 5 -29.92 -37.82 -7.78
C THR A 5 -28.89 -38.96 -7.76
N GLY A 6 -28.82 -39.78 -8.80
CA GLY A 6 -27.80 -40.85 -8.92
C GLY A 6 -26.36 -40.31 -8.97
N PHE A 7 -26.13 -39.21 -9.69
CA PHE A 7 -24.80 -38.58 -9.78
C PHE A 7 -24.38 -37.89 -8.47
N HIS A 8 -25.33 -37.36 -7.70
CA HIS A 8 -25.08 -36.82 -6.36
C HIS A 8 -24.83 -37.92 -5.31
N LEU A 9 -25.54 -39.05 -5.40
CA LEU A 9 -25.32 -40.21 -4.53
C LEU A 9 -23.96 -40.87 -4.80
N LEU A 10 -23.55 -40.99 -6.08
CA LEU A 10 -22.23 -41.51 -6.46
C LEU A 10 -21.09 -40.57 -6.05
N ARG A 11 -21.30 -39.24 -6.15
CA ARG A 11 -20.34 -38.24 -5.64
C ARG A 11 -20.25 -38.24 -4.11
N ALA A 12 -21.37 -38.37 -3.40
CA ALA A 12 -21.37 -38.46 -1.94
C ALA A 12 -20.66 -39.75 -1.45
N ALA A 13 -20.85 -40.87 -2.14
CA ALA A 13 -20.20 -42.15 -1.82
C ALA A 13 -18.67 -42.12 -2.01
N LEU A 14 -18.14 -41.26 -2.88
CA LEU A 14 -16.69 -41.07 -3.09
C LEU A 14 -16.08 -40.01 -2.16
N LEU A 15 -16.85 -38.99 -1.76
CA LEU A 15 -16.36 -37.91 -0.88
C LEU A 15 -16.31 -38.32 0.60
N LEU A 16 -17.23 -39.18 1.04
CA LEU A 16 -17.26 -39.70 2.42
C LEU A 16 -15.98 -40.46 2.83
N PRO A 17 -15.46 -41.43 2.06
CA PRO A 17 -14.21 -42.11 2.44
C PRO A 17 -12.99 -41.18 2.35
N PHE A 18 -12.99 -40.19 1.45
CA PHE A 18 -11.91 -39.21 1.35
C PHE A 18 -11.88 -38.26 2.55
N LEU A 19 -13.04 -37.79 3.01
CA LEU A 19 -13.15 -36.97 4.21
C LEU A 19 -12.78 -37.74 5.48
N ALA A 20 -13.17 -39.02 5.57
CA ALA A 20 -12.75 -39.92 6.65
C ALA A 20 -11.24 -40.16 6.66
N TRP A 21 -10.61 -40.30 5.48
CA TRP A 21 -9.15 -40.41 5.34
C TRP A 21 -8.42 -39.15 5.81
N MET A 22 -8.95 -37.96 5.49
CA MET A 22 -8.40 -36.69 5.99
C MET A 22 -8.52 -36.55 7.51
N LEU A 23 -9.63 -36.99 8.10
CA LEU A 23 -9.82 -37.00 9.55
C LEU A 23 -8.86 -37.96 10.27
N LEU A 24 -8.49 -39.09 9.64
CA LEU A 24 -7.52 -40.04 10.18
C LEU A 24 -6.06 -39.54 10.09
N SER A 25 -5.79 -38.58 9.19
CA SER A 25 -4.45 -38.00 8.98
C SER A 25 -4.13 -36.87 9.97
N GLY A 26 -5.08 -36.50 10.84
CA GLY A 26 -5.04 -35.29 11.67
C GLY A 26 -4.43 -35.46 13.07
N THR A 27 -3.86 -36.62 13.43
CA THR A 27 -3.10 -36.73 14.67
C THR A 27 -1.68 -36.21 14.42
N ALA A 28 -1.46 -34.93 14.70
CA ALA A 28 -0.11 -34.37 14.81
C ALA A 28 0.59 -35.01 16.01
N LEU A 29 1.08 -36.23 15.84
CA LEU A 29 1.99 -36.87 16.78
C LEU A 29 3.19 -35.93 16.94
N ALA A 30 3.56 -35.65 18.20
CA ALA A 30 4.64 -34.74 18.54
C ALA A 30 5.84 -34.94 17.60
N GLN A 31 6.12 -33.93 16.76
CA GLN A 31 7.21 -34.02 15.80
C GLN A 31 8.53 -34.02 16.58
N SER A 32 9.22 -35.16 16.56
CA SER A 32 10.53 -35.30 17.18
C SER A 32 11.55 -34.52 16.36
N VAL A 33 11.90 -33.33 16.82
CA VAL A 33 12.96 -32.51 16.21
C VAL A 33 14.24 -32.72 17.00
N TYR A 34 15.33 -33.00 16.28
CA TYR A 34 16.66 -33.19 16.83
C TYR A 34 17.55 -32.01 16.46
N ARG A 35 18.34 -31.52 17.41
CA ARG A 35 19.39 -30.54 17.12
C ARG A 35 20.69 -31.28 16.81
N CYS A 36 21.07 -31.26 15.52
CA CYS A 36 22.29 -31.84 14.99
C CYS A 36 23.35 -30.72 14.86
N GLY A 37 24.05 -30.40 15.96
CA GLY A 37 25.00 -29.29 15.99
C GLY A 37 24.32 -27.92 15.82
N SER A 38 24.53 -27.27 14.65
CA SER A 38 23.93 -25.98 14.28
C SER A 38 22.62 -26.09 13.49
N THR A 39 22.20 -27.30 13.12
CA THR A 39 21.02 -27.53 12.27
C THR A 39 19.96 -28.37 13.00
N TYR A 40 18.70 -28.16 12.66
CA TYR A 40 17.58 -28.99 13.16
C TYR A 40 17.18 -30.03 12.12
N SER A 41 16.85 -31.24 12.57
CA SER A 41 16.46 -32.37 11.72
C SER A 41 15.23 -33.06 12.30
N GLN A 42 14.33 -33.55 11.43
CA GLN A 42 13.22 -34.41 11.83
C GLN A 42 13.62 -35.89 11.93
N ALA A 43 14.81 -36.25 11.45
CA ALA A 43 15.41 -37.56 11.61
C ALA A 43 16.48 -37.54 12.74
N PRO A 44 16.60 -38.61 13.55
CA PRO A 44 17.68 -38.75 14.52
C PRO A 44 19.04 -38.68 13.84
N CYS A 45 20.01 -38.04 14.49
CA CYS A 45 21.37 -37.92 14.00
C CYS A 45 22.37 -38.40 15.08
N PRO A 46 23.59 -38.83 14.71
CA PRO A 46 24.51 -39.52 15.62
C PRO A 46 24.86 -38.73 16.89
N GLN A 47 24.83 -37.40 16.84
CA GLN A 47 25.02 -36.50 17.98
C GLN A 47 23.78 -35.63 18.27
N GLY A 48 22.62 -36.03 17.74
CA GLY A 48 21.38 -35.29 17.84
C GLY A 48 20.78 -35.36 19.23
N LYS A 49 20.54 -34.20 19.84
CA LYS A 49 19.73 -34.13 21.06
C LYS A 49 18.27 -33.90 20.68
N PRO A 50 17.31 -34.68 21.22
CA PRO A 50 15.90 -34.40 21.02
C PRO A 50 15.57 -33.04 21.65
N VAL A 51 14.81 -32.23 20.92
CA VAL A 51 14.33 -30.93 21.36
C VAL A 51 12.83 -31.05 21.56
N ASN A 52 12.36 -30.64 22.74
CA ASN A 52 10.93 -30.50 22.98
C ASN A 52 10.43 -29.24 22.27
N VAL A 53 9.57 -29.42 21.26
CA VAL A 53 9.00 -28.33 20.45
C VAL A 53 7.59 -27.95 20.92
N VAL A 54 7.15 -28.44 22.08
CA VAL A 54 5.87 -28.05 22.65
C VAL A 54 5.87 -26.56 22.95
N ASP A 55 4.82 -25.86 22.52
CA ASP A 55 4.61 -24.46 22.86
C ASP A 55 4.53 -24.32 24.39
N PRO A 56 5.48 -23.60 25.03
CA PRO A 56 5.49 -23.47 26.48
C PRO A 56 4.36 -22.57 27.01
N ARG A 57 3.63 -21.88 26.13
CA ARG A 57 2.59 -20.93 26.52
C ARG A 57 1.34 -21.67 26.99
N ASN A 58 0.80 -21.23 28.12
CA ASN A 58 -0.49 -21.72 28.59
C ASN A 58 -1.65 -21.06 27.82
N PRO A 59 -2.86 -21.63 27.86
CA PRO A 59 -4.01 -21.09 27.12
C PRO A 59 -4.35 -19.62 27.46
N ALA A 60 -4.17 -19.19 28.71
CA ALA A 60 -4.42 -17.81 29.12
C ALA A 60 -3.44 -16.82 28.45
N GLN A 61 -2.16 -17.19 28.33
CA GLN A 61 -1.15 -16.39 27.63
C GLN A 61 -1.46 -16.28 26.14
N VAL A 62 -1.94 -17.35 25.52
CA VAL A 62 -2.38 -17.33 24.11
C VAL A 62 -3.55 -16.38 23.92
N GLN A 63 -4.57 -16.45 24.79
CA GLN A 63 -5.73 -15.55 24.71
C GLN A 63 -5.35 -14.08 24.94
N GLN A 64 -4.45 -13.81 25.90
CA GLN A 64 -3.94 -12.47 26.13
C GLN A 64 -3.18 -11.92 24.91
N ALA A 65 -2.34 -12.74 24.27
CA ALA A 65 -1.61 -12.36 23.07
C ALA A 65 -2.56 -12.07 21.91
N LEU A 66 -3.57 -12.92 21.69
CA LEU A 66 -4.59 -12.69 20.65
C LEU A 66 -5.38 -11.40 20.91
N ALA A 67 -5.77 -11.14 22.15
CA ALA A 67 -6.46 -9.91 22.53
C ALA A 67 -5.58 -8.66 22.32
N GLN A 68 -4.26 -8.75 22.57
CA GLN A 68 -3.32 -7.69 22.25
C GLN A 68 -3.22 -7.47 20.74
N THR A 69 -3.02 -8.53 19.96
CA THR A 69 -2.95 -8.45 18.50
C THR A 69 -4.21 -7.82 17.90
N ALA A 70 -5.40 -8.18 18.39
CA ALA A 70 -6.65 -7.58 17.91
C ALA A 70 -6.69 -6.06 18.19
N ARG A 71 -6.32 -5.62 19.38
CA ARG A 71 -6.25 -4.19 19.72
C ARG A 71 -5.22 -3.44 18.88
N ASP A 72 -4.07 -4.06 18.65
CA ASP A 72 -3.00 -3.44 17.84
C ASP A 72 -3.42 -3.32 16.37
N GLN A 73 -4.15 -4.30 15.84
CA GLN A 73 -4.75 -4.23 14.51
C GLN A 73 -5.77 -3.10 14.40
N ASP A 74 -6.69 -3.00 15.36
CA ASP A 74 -7.69 -1.93 15.39
C ASP A 74 -7.04 -0.54 15.46
N LEU A 75 -5.99 -0.39 16.28
CA LEU A 75 -5.23 0.85 16.39
C LEU A 75 -4.49 1.18 15.09
N ALA A 76 -3.84 0.19 14.47
CA ALA A 76 -3.15 0.38 13.19
C ALA A 76 -4.13 0.84 12.10
N ASP A 77 -5.30 0.23 12.02
CA ASP A 77 -6.34 0.59 11.06
C ASP A 77 -6.88 2.02 11.30
N GLN A 78 -7.04 2.43 12.56
CA GLN A 78 -7.40 3.81 12.91
C GLN A 78 -6.33 4.79 12.43
N LEU A 79 -5.05 4.54 12.74
CA LEU A 79 -3.94 5.39 12.31
C LEU A 79 -3.81 5.45 10.79
N HIS A 80 -4.07 4.35 10.07
CA HIS A 80 -4.09 4.35 8.61
C HIS A 80 -5.18 5.25 8.05
N ARG A 81 -6.40 5.20 8.61
CA ARG A 81 -7.50 6.09 8.20
C ARG A 81 -7.17 7.55 8.46
N GLU A 82 -6.71 7.88 9.66
CA GLU A 82 -6.34 9.25 10.03
C GLU A 82 -5.22 9.81 9.14
N ASN A 83 -4.20 9.00 8.86
CA ASN A 83 -3.12 9.41 7.97
C ASN A 83 -3.61 9.61 6.53
N ALA A 84 -4.50 8.76 6.03
CA ALA A 84 -5.10 8.92 4.72
C ALA A 84 -5.92 10.21 4.61
N GLU A 85 -6.70 10.55 5.64
CA GLU A 85 -7.47 11.79 5.69
C GLU A 85 -6.57 13.03 5.73
N ARG A 86 -5.54 13.02 6.58
CA ARG A 86 -4.55 14.11 6.68
C ARG A 86 -3.81 14.32 5.37
N GLU A 87 -3.40 13.24 4.72
CA GLU A 87 -2.71 13.29 3.43
C GLU A 87 -3.64 13.79 2.32
N ALA A 88 -4.90 13.34 2.29
CA ALA A 88 -5.89 13.83 1.34
C ALA A 88 -6.15 15.34 1.51
N ALA A 89 -6.26 15.83 2.76
CA ALA A 89 -6.40 17.24 3.06
C ALA A 89 -5.16 18.04 2.59
N ARG A 90 -3.95 17.58 2.91
CA ARG A 90 -2.70 18.21 2.46
C ARG A 90 -2.59 18.26 0.94
N ARG A 91 -2.94 17.18 0.24
CA ARG A 91 -2.95 17.16 -1.24
C ARG A 91 -3.89 18.20 -1.83
N LYS A 92 -5.06 18.40 -1.23
CA LYS A 92 -6.01 19.43 -1.70
C LYS A 92 -5.41 20.83 -1.54
N VAL A 93 -4.81 21.13 -0.39
CA VAL A 93 -4.13 22.41 -0.13
C VAL A 93 -2.99 22.63 -1.11
N LEU A 94 -2.07 21.68 -1.24
CA LEU A 94 -0.94 21.78 -2.17
C LEU A 94 -1.40 21.97 -3.63
N LYS A 95 -2.47 21.28 -4.04
CA LYS A 95 -3.04 21.46 -5.38
C LYS A 95 -3.60 22.87 -5.57
N GLN A 96 -4.29 23.42 -4.57
CA GLN A 96 -4.80 24.78 -4.63
C GLN A 96 -3.67 25.81 -4.68
N GLU A 97 -2.65 25.64 -3.85
CA GLU A 97 -1.45 26.48 -3.85
C GLU A 97 -0.74 26.44 -5.21
N ALA A 98 -0.55 25.26 -5.80
CA ALA A 98 0.04 25.11 -7.12
C ALA A 98 -0.78 25.80 -8.22
N LEU A 99 -2.12 25.72 -8.15
CA LEU A 99 -2.99 26.41 -9.09
C LEU A 99 -2.91 27.93 -8.93
N LEU A 100 -2.86 28.44 -7.70
CA LEU A 100 -2.69 29.86 -7.42
C LEU A 100 -1.33 30.36 -7.90
N ALA A 101 -0.25 29.63 -7.60
CA ALA A 101 1.09 29.95 -8.09
C ALA A 101 1.14 30.02 -9.61
N ARG A 102 0.52 29.07 -10.32
CA ARG A 102 0.43 29.08 -11.79
C ARG A 102 -0.34 30.29 -12.31
N LYS A 103 -1.48 30.63 -11.69
CA LYS A 103 -2.26 31.82 -12.06
C LYS A 103 -1.47 33.11 -11.86
N ASN A 104 -0.78 33.23 -10.74
CA ASN A 104 0.06 34.37 -10.42
C ASN A 104 1.22 34.51 -11.40
N ALA A 105 1.91 33.41 -11.74
CA ALA A 105 2.97 33.39 -12.73
C ALA A 105 2.48 33.84 -14.12
N LEU A 106 1.30 33.37 -14.55
CA LEU A 106 0.69 33.81 -15.81
C LEU A 106 0.29 35.29 -15.78
N ALA A 107 -0.24 35.78 -14.67
CA ALA A 107 -0.58 37.20 -14.51
C ALA A 107 0.67 38.08 -14.57
N GLN A 108 1.75 37.69 -13.88
CA GLN A 108 3.05 38.36 -13.94
C GLN A 108 3.63 38.35 -15.35
N GLN A 109 3.60 37.20 -16.05
CA GLN A 109 4.06 37.10 -17.43
C GLN A 109 3.28 38.03 -18.36
N ARG A 110 1.95 38.09 -18.23
CA ARG A 110 1.10 39.00 -19.02
C ARG A 110 1.39 40.47 -18.71
N ALA A 111 1.63 40.82 -17.44
CA ALA A 111 2.00 42.17 -17.05
C ALA A 111 3.35 42.58 -17.65
N TRP A 112 4.35 41.69 -17.59
CA TRP A 112 5.65 41.90 -18.22
C TRP A 112 5.52 42.12 -19.74
N LEU A 113 4.77 41.26 -20.44
CA LEU A 113 4.52 41.41 -21.88
C LEU A 113 3.78 42.71 -22.24
N ARG A 114 2.88 43.20 -21.38
CA ARG A 114 2.21 44.50 -21.57
C ARG A 114 3.21 45.65 -21.42
N GLN A 115 4.03 45.62 -20.37
CA GLN A 115 5.06 46.63 -20.15
C GLN A 115 6.08 46.66 -21.30
N GLU A 116 6.54 45.50 -21.76
CA GLU A 116 7.50 45.41 -22.86
C GLU A 116 6.91 45.92 -24.18
N ARG A 117 5.64 45.62 -24.47
CA ARG A 117 4.94 46.19 -25.64
C ARG A 117 4.79 47.71 -25.55
N ALA A 118 4.42 48.24 -24.38
CA ALA A 118 4.31 49.68 -24.17
C ALA A 118 5.68 50.38 -24.35
N ARG A 119 6.76 49.79 -23.79
CA ARG A 119 8.13 50.28 -23.99
C ARG A 119 8.54 50.29 -25.46
N ARG A 120 8.24 49.22 -26.20
CA ARG A 120 8.51 49.15 -27.65
C ARG A 120 7.73 50.20 -28.45
N ALA A 121 6.44 50.38 -28.14
CA ALA A 121 5.61 51.39 -28.80
C ALA A 121 6.12 52.83 -28.53
N ALA A 122 6.54 53.12 -27.29
CA ALA A 122 7.13 54.41 -26.94
C ALA A 122 8.43 54.67 -27.73
N ARG A 123 9.32 53.67 -27.82
CA ARG A 123 10.54 53.76 -28.65
C ARG A 123 10.21 54.00 -30.13
N GLN A 124 9.22 53.30 -30.68
CA GLN A 124 8.80 53.50 -32.08
C GLN A 124 8.24 54.90 -32.33
N HIS A 125 7.42 55.43 -31.41
CA HIS A 125 6.91 56.79 -31.51
C HIS A 125 8.03 57.83 -31.49
N ASP A 126 9.01 57.67 -30.58
CA ASP A 126 10.18 58.55 -30.51
C ASP A 126 11.00 58.51 -31.80
N THR A 127 11.32 57.30 -32.30
CA THR A 127 12.03 57.15 -33.58
C THR A 127 11.27 57.78 -34.75
N ARG A 128 9.93 57.65 -34.80
CA ARG A 128 9.10 58.28 -35.85
C ARG A 128 9.17 59.79 -35.78
N LYS A 129 9.10 60.38 -34.57
CA LYS A 129 9.18 61.82 -34.37
C LYS A 129 10.52 62.38 -34.85
N VAL A 130 11.62 61.68 -34.53
CA VAL A 130 12.97 62.03 -34.99
C VAL A 130 13.06 62.03 -36.52
N VAL A 131 12.55 60.97 -37.18
CA VAL A 131 12.55 60.88 -38.65
C VAL A 131 11.68 61.96 -39.30
N SER A 132 10.49 62.25 -38.77
CA SER A 132 9.57 63.26 -39.34
C SER A 132 9.97 64.70 -39.05
N GLY A 133 10.78 64.94 -38.01
CA GLY A 133 11.27 66.27 -37.62
C GLY A 133 12.59 66.66 -38.28
N SER A 134 13.19 65.76 -39.08
CA SER A 134 14.36 66.08 -39.88
C SER A 134 13.93 66.94 -41.07
N PRO A 135 14.36 68.22 -41.18
CA PRO A 135 14.03 69.03 -42.35
C PRO A 135 14.63 68.35 -43.59
N ALA A 136 13.78 68.08 -44.59
CA ALA A 136 14.23 67.61 -45.89
C ALA A 136 15.23 68.65 -46.43
N SER A 137 16.48 68.21 -46.61
CA SER A 137 17.55 69.00 -47.19
C SER A 137 17.29 69.28 -48.66
#